data_AF-A0AAV0WI88-F1
#
_entry.id   AF-A0AAV0WI88-F1
#
_cell.length_a   1.000
_cell.length_b   1.000
_cell.length_c   1.000
_cell.angle_alpha   90.00
_cell.angle_beta   90.00
_cell.angle_gamma   90.00
#
_symmetry.space_group_name_H-M   'P 1'
#
loop_
_entity.id
_entity.type
_entity.pdbx_description
1 polymer ?
#
loop_
_entity_poly.entity_id
_entity_poly.type
_entity_poly.pdbx_seq_one_letter_code
_entity_poly.pdbx_strand_id
1 'polypeptide(L)'
;MTSAKWCKQQLGLSLNTVIDWNNYLREVCAMAVEIKPQTKLGGPRKIVEIDESLFSKSKNHVGRILPEQWISGGICRETKESF
;
A
#
# COMPACT_ATOMS: atom_id res chain seq x y z
N MET A 1 -3.27 -5.00 6.12
CA MET A 1 -2.53 -6.05 6.87
C MET A 1 -2.81 -5.91 8.35
N THR A 2 -2.93 -7.03 9.05
CA THR A 2 -3.35 -7.06 10.45
C THR A 2 -2.16 -6.98 11.39
N SER A 3 -2.38 -6.38 12.57
CA SER A 3 -1.37 -6.31 13.62
C SER A 3 -1.19 -7.68 14.28
N ALA A 4 0.05 -8.19 14.32
CA ALA A 4 0.36 -9.46 14.98
C ALA A 4 0.00 -9.45 16.47
N LYS A 5 0.17 -8.31 17.16
CA LYS A 5 -0.24 -8.15 18.55
C LYS A 5 -1.75 -8.33 18.70
N TRP A 6 -2.52 -7.68 17.83
CA TRP A 6 -3.97 -7.78 17.84
C TRP A 6 -4.43 -9.21 17.54
N CYS A 7 -3.89 -9.85 16.50
CA CYS A 7 -4.23 -11.23 16.13
C CYS A 7 -3.91 -12.23 17.25
N LYS A 8 -2.79 -12.07 17.95
CA LYS A 8 -2.48 -12.91 19.12
C LYS A 8 -3.50 -12.73 20.23
N GLN A 9 -3.89 -11.48 20.53
CA GLN A 9 -4.79 -11.16 21.64
C GLN A 9 -6.24 -11.57 21.36
N GLN A 10 -6.74 -11.34 20.14
CA GLN A 10 -8.15 -11.54 19.81
C GLN A 10 -8.44 -12.92 19.22
N LEU A 11 -7.46 -13.51 18.53
CA LEU A 11 -7.65 -14.75 17.76
C LEU A 11 -6.74 -15.89 18.23
N GLY A 12 -5.87 -15.67 19.21
CA GLY A 12 -4.94 -16.69 19.69
C GLY A 12 -3.90 -17.13 18.66
N LEU A 13 -3.71 -16.38 17.57
CA LEU A 13 -2.81 -16.75 16.49
C LEU A 13 -1.34 -16.56 16.89
N SER A 14 -0.49 -17.46 16.38
CA SER A 14 0.95 -17.39 16.62
C SER A 14 1.61 -16.25 15.84
N LEU A 15 2.77 -15.80 16.37
CA LEU A 15 3.83 -15.04 15.69
C LEU A 15 3.87 -15.29 14.18
N ASN A 16 4.36 -16.50 13.89
CA ASN A 16 4.75 -16.93 12.56
C ASN A 16 3.53 -16.99 11.65
N THR A 17 2.41 -17.54 12.14
CA THR A 17 1.17 -17.63 11.37
C THR A 17 0.71 -16.27 10.87
N VAL A 18 0.70 -15.23 11.72
CA VAL A 18 0.25 -13.90 11.29
C VAL A 18 1.22 -13.25 10.29
N ILE A 19 2.52 -13.49 10.45
CA ILE A 19 3.53 -13.00 9.51
C ILE A 19 3.35 -13.68 8.15
N ASP A 20 3.22 -15.00 8.13
CA ASP A 20 3.07 -15.78 6.90
C ASP A 20 1.81 -15.38 6.14
N TRP A 21 0.69 -15.22 6.84
CA TRP A 21 -0.56 -14.73 6.23
C TRP A 21 -0.42 -13.30 5.70
N ASN A 22 0.24 -12.39 6.42
CA ASN A 22 0.46 -11.04 5.93
C ASN A 22 1.39 -11.01 4.71
N ASN A 23 2.39 -11.88 4.65
CA ASN A 23 3.26 -12.02 3.49
C ASN A 23 2.49 -12.54 2.28
N TYR A 24 1.71 -13.61 2.46
CA TYR A 24 0.86 -14.15 1.41
C TYR A 24 -0.13 -13.10 0.87
N LEU A 25 -0.76 -12.31 1.75
CA LEU A 25 -1.64 -11.21 1.32
C LEU A 25 -0.91 -10.15 0.50
N ARG A 26 0.35 -9.83 0.83
CA ARG A 26 1.17 -8.89 0.02
C ARG A 26 1.45 -9.44 -1.36
N GLU A 27 1.81 -10.72 -1.46
CA GLU A 27 2.07 -11.39 -2.73
C GLU A 27 0.81 -11.38 -3.62
N VAL A 28 -0.35 -11.71 -3.05
CA VAL A 28 -1.63 -11.64 -3.77
C VAL A 28 -1.93 -10.21 -4.25
N CYS A 29 -1.70 -9.19 -3.42
CA CYS A 29 -1.85 -7.80 -3.85
C CYS A 29 -0.89 -7.42 -4.98
N ALA A 30 0.38 -7.85 -4.92
CA ALA A 30 1.37 -7.58 -5.96
C ALA A 30 0.95 -8.22 -7.29
N MET A 31 0.55 -9.50 -7.26
CA MET A 31 0.04 -10.20 -8.44
C MET A 31 -1.19 -9.51 -9.03
N ALA A 32 -2.12 -9.05 -8.20
CA ALA A 32 -3.31 -8.34 -8.67
C ALA A 32 -2.97 -7.02 -9.38
N VAL A 33 -1.93 -6.31 -8.92
CA VAL A 33 -1.44 -5.08 -9.57
C VAL A 33 -0.72 -5.41 -10.88
N GLU A 34 0.10 -6.46 -10.92
CA GLU A 34 0.85 -6.87 -12.11
C GLU A 34 -0.05 -7.37 -13.25
N ILE A 35 -1.13 -8.08 -12.92
CA ILE A 35 -2.08 -8.61 -13.91
C ILE A 35 -3.01 -7.51 -14.44
N LYS A 36 -3.17 -6.40 -13.71
CA LYS A 36 -4.05 -5.31 -14.11
C LYS A 36 -3.54 -4.68 -15.42
N PRO A 37 -4.40 -4.53 -16.45
CA PRO A 37 -3.99 -3.87 -17.69
C PRO A 37 -3.47 -2.45 -17.42
N GLN A 38 -2.30 -2.13 -17.96
CA GLN A 38 -1.79 -0.76 -17.90
C GLN A 38 -2.50 0.11 -18.93
N THR A 39 -3.59 0.74 -18.52
CA THR A 39 -4.29 1.76 -19.29
C THR A 39 -3.76 3.15 -18.92
N LYS A 40 -3.74 4.05 -19.92
CA LYS A 40 -3.39 5.44 -19.68
C LYS A 40 -4.52 6.10 -18.86
N LEU A 41 -4.16 6.59 -17.68
CA LEU A 41 -5.08 7.33 -16.83
C LEU A 41 -5.27 8.77 -17.30
N GLY A 42 -6.50 9.27 -17.14
CA GLY A 42 -6.88 10.62 -17.54
C GLY A 42 -7.23 10.75 -19.03
N GLY A 43 -7.14 11.99 -19.53
CA GLY A 43 -7.57 12.39 -20.87
C GLY A 43 -8.46 13.64 -20.85
N PRO A 44 -8.89 14.14 -22.02
CA PRO A 44 -9.77 15.31 -22.10
C PRO A 44 -11.05 15.10 -21.28
N ARG A 45 -11.42 16.10 -20.46
CA ARG A 45 -12.59 16.06 -19.57
C ARG A 45 -12.55 14.95 -18.50
N LYS A 46 -11.36 14.48 -18.12
CA LYS A 46 -11.16 13.58 -16.99
C LYS A 46 -10.32 14.25 -15.91
N ILE A 47 -10.68 14.02 -14.66
CA ILE A 47 -9.96 14.52 -13.49
C ILE A 47 -9.25 13.34 -12.83
N VAL A 48 -7.92 13.42 -12.77
CA VAL A 48 -7.08 12.46 -12.05
C VAL A 48 -6.70 13.09 -10.71
N GLU A 49 -7.04 12.40 -9.63
CA GLU A 49 -6.55 12.72 -8.29
C GLU A 49 -5.24 11.98 -8.09
N ILE A 50 -4.22 12.69 -7.60
CA ILE A 50 -2.92 12.14 -7.27
C ILE A 50 -2.73 12.31 -5.76
N ASP A 51 -2.34 11.24 -5.09
CA ASP A 51 -1.97 11.23 -3.68
C ASP A 51 -0.51 10.83 -3.54
N GLU A 52 0.20 11.46 -2.60
CA GLU A 52 1.61 11.23 -2.35
C GLU A 52 1.81 10.75 -0.91
N SER A 53 2.44 9.59 -0.78
CA SER A 53 2.82 9.00 0.50
C SER A 53 4.34 8.96 0.60
N LEU A 54 4.88 9.64 1.61
CA LEU A 54 6.30 9.57 1.96
C LEU A 54 6.53 8.49 3.03
N PHE A 55 7.27 7.45 2.66
CA PHE A 55 7.77 6.45 3.58
C PHE A 55 9.10 6.89 4.20
N SER A 56 9.32 6.44 5.44
CA SER A 56 10.59 6.60 6.16
C SER A 56 10.91 8.01 6.69
N LYS A 57 9.91 8.87 6.86
CA LYS A 57 10.10 10.16 7.54
C LYS A 57 10.40 9.95 9.04
N SER A 58 11.44 10.60 9.56
CA SER A 58 11.75 10.55 10.99
C SER A 58 10.65 11.23 11.80
N LYS A 59 10.14 10.54 12.82
CA LYS A 59 9.14 11.12 13.72
C LYS A 59 9.85 12.10 14.65
N ASN A 60 9.39 13.36 14.67
CA ASN A 60 9.96 14.44 15.48
C ASN A 60 11.43 14.77 15.18
N HIS A 61 11.95 14.45 13.98
CA HIS A 61 13.37 14.64 13.63
C HIS A 61 14.35 13.87 14.54
N VAL A 62 13.87 12.81 15.20
CA VAL A 62 14.67 11.98 16.11
C VAL A 62 14.80 10.57 15.56
N GLY A 63 15.97 9.96 15.74
CA GLY A 63 16.26 8.57 15.37
C GLY A 63 17.01 8.43 14.06
N ARG A 64 17.02 7.20 13.53
CA ARG A 64 17.78 6.85 12.31
C ARG A 64 17.21 7.57 11.09
N ILE A 65 18.07 8.25 10.34
CA ILE A 65 17.74 8.79 9.02
C ILE A 65 17.76 7.62 8.04
N LEU A 66 16.60 7.36 7.44
CA LEU A 66 16.43 6.38 6.37
C LEU A 66 16.21 7.15 5.05
N PRO A 67 16.53 6.54 3.90
CA PRO A 67 16.20 7.13 2.61
C PRO A 67 14.70 7.40 2.52
N GLU A 68 14.36 8.61 2.12
CA GLU A 68 12.99 9.00 1.83
C GLU A 68 12.50 8.26 0.57
N GLN A 69 11.43 7.49 0.71
CA GLN A 69 10.83 6.78 -0.40
C GLN A 69 9.45 7.38 -0.66
N TRP A 70 9.34 8.08 -1.79
CA TRP A 70 8.07 8.61 -2.26
C TRP A 70 7.31 7.52 -3.03
N ILE A 71 6.03 7.41 -2.72
CA ILE A 71 5.08 6.57 -3.44
C ILE A 71 3.92 7.46 -3.84
N SER A 72 3.63 7.52 -5.13
CA SER A 72 2.48 8.24 -5.66
C SER A 72 1.42 7.23 -6.10
N GLY A 73 0.19 7.45 -5.69
CA GLY A 73 -0.98 6.76 -6.24
C GLY A 73 -1.83 7.74 -7.04
N GLY A 74 -2.69 7.22 -7.90
CA GLY A 74 -3.68 8.07 -8.53
C GLY A 74 -4.93 7.35 -8.97
N ILE A 75 -6.05 8.08 -9.03
CA ILE A 75 -7.35 7.57 -9.46
C ILE A 75 -8.04 8.57 -10.40
N CYS A 76 -8.61 8.07 -11.49
CA CYS A 76 -9.49 8.87 -12.35
C CYS A 76 -10.90 8.86 -11.78
N ARG A 77 -11.47 10.04 -11.50
CA ARG A 77 -12.81 10.15 -10.89
C ARG A 77 -13.89 9.49 -11.72
N GLU A 78 -13.77 9.58 -13.04
CA GLU A 78 -14.77 9.15 -14.02
C GLU A 78 -14.65 7.66 -14.34
N THR A 79 -13.44 7.13 -14.58
CA THR A 79 -13.26 5.72 -14.95
C THR A 79 -13.05 4.79 -13.75
N LYS A 80 -12.75 5.34 -12.57
CA LYS A 80 -12.33 4.58 -11.37
C LYS A 80 -11.07 3.72 -11.58
N GLU A 81 -10.37 3.91 -12.68
CA GLU A 81 -9.07 3.29 -12.90
C GLU A 81 -8.03 3.98 -12.00
N SER A 82 -7.03 3.21 -11.59
CA SER A 82 -5.97 3.64 -10.68
C SER A 82 -4.65 2.95 -11.02
N PHE A 83 -3.54 3.56 -10.60
CA PHE A 83 -2.19 2.98 -10.66
C PHE A 83 -1.54 3.03 -9.29
#